data_AF-A0A963NSE3-F1
#
_entry.id   AF-A0A963NSE3-F1
#
_cell.length_a   1.000
_cell.length_b   1.000
_cell.length_c   1.000
_cell.angle_alpha   90.00
_cell.angle_beta   90.00
_cell.angle_gamma   90.00
#
_symmetry.space_group_name_H-M   'P 1'
#
loop_
_entity.id
_entity.type
_entity.pdbx_description
1 polymer ?
#
loop_
_entity_poly.entity_id
_entity_poly.type
_entity_poly.pdbx_seq_one_letter_code
_entity_poly.pdbx_strand_id
1 'polypeptide(L)'
;MQLNFIANTALASTSGRTLAVIDPSDGQPFDTLQRSNAQDIDHAVHAARQCLDAVWHKLAAAERGRLLMRLSATVLQHADELAALE
;
A
#
# COMPACT_ATOMS: atom_id res chain seq x y z
N MET A 1 1.39 14.43 1.78
CA MET A 1 0.03 13.82 1.76
C MET A 1 0.08 12.56 0.92
N GLN A 2 0.37 11.41 1.52
CA GLN A 2 0.17 10.13 0.83
C GLN A 2 -1.15 9.54 1.31
N LEU A 3 -2.13 9.57 0.41
CA LEU A 3 -3.44 8.97 0.58
C LEU A 3 -3.28 7.45 0.84
N ASN A 4 -4.26 6.83 1.48
CA ASN A 4 -4.36 5.37 1.52
C ASN A 4 -4.56 4.83 0.11
N PHE A 5 -4.12 3.60 -0.16
CA PHE A 5 -4.44 2.90 -1.41
C PHE A 5 -5.43 1.77 -1.14
N ILE A 6 -6.70 1.98 -1.50
CA ILE A 6 -7.81 1.04 -1.25
C ILE A 6 -8.60 0.87 -2.54
N ALA A 7 -8.93 -0.38 -2.87
CA ALA A 7 -9.70 -0.74 -4.08
C ALA A 7 -9.13 -0.15 -5.38
N ASN A 8 -7.80 -0.17 -5.53
CA ASN A 8 -7.09 0.37 -6.69
C ASN A 8 -7.22 1.91 -6.87
N THR A 9 -7.48 2.65 -5.78
CA THR A 9 -7.62 4.11 -5.79
C THR A 9 -6.93 4.76 -4.60
N ALA A 10 -6.49 6.00 -4.78
CA ALA A 10 -5.92 6.82 -3.71
C ALA A 10 -7.04 7.53 -2.93
N LEU A 11 -7.20 7.21 -1.66
CA LEU A 11 -8.29 7.70 -0.80
C LEU A 11 -7.76 8.31 0.50
N ALA A 12 -8.35 9.44 0.93
CA ALA A 12 -8.07 9.96 2.27
C ALA A 12 -8.72 9.04 3.32
N SER A 13 -8.15 8.97 4.52
CA SER A 13 -8.80 8.26 5.63
C SER A 13 -10.14 8.92 5.95
N THR A 14 -11.16 8.10 6.18
CA THR A 14 -12.47 8.56 6.67
C THR A 14 -12.40 9.18 8.06
N SER A 15 -11.29 8.97 8.80
CA SER A 15 -11.12 9.54 10.13
C SER A 15 -10.75 11.03 10.13
N GLY A 16 -10.25 11.55 9.01
CA GLY A 16 -9.71 12.91 8.91
C GLY A 16 -8.44 13.17 9.74
N ARG A 17 -7.86 12.14 10.36
CA ARG A 17 -6.68 12.24 11.22
C ARG A 17 -5.41 11.80 10.48
N THR A 18 -4.27 12.27 10.96
CA THR A 18 -2.94 11.89 10.47
C THR A 18 -2.04 11.39 11.61
N LEU A 19 -0.94 10.75 11.24
CA LEU A 19 0.17 10.35 12.09
C LEU A 19 1.43 11.03 11.58
N ALA A 20 2.25 11.58 12.48
CA ALA A 20 3.58 12.06 12.11
C ALA A 20 4.53 10.87 11.93
N VAL A 21 5.33 10.90 10.88
CA VAL A 21 6.46 9.99 10.69
C VAL A 21 7.69 10.64 11.30
N ILE A 22 8.29 9.97 12.26
CA ILE A 22 9.39 10.50 13.06
C ILE A 22 10.70 9.89 12.57
N ASP A 23 11.70 10.75 12.33
CA ASP A 23 13.06 10.32 12.06
C ASP A 23 13.68 9.80 13.37
N PRO A 24 14.12 8.52 13.43
CA PRO A 24 14.70 7.97 14.65
C PRO A 24 16.07 8.53 15.00
N SER A 25 16.77 9.22 14.09
CA SER A 25 18.11 9.75 14.31
C SER A 25 18.15 11.02 15.16
N ASP A 26 17.10 11.86 15.07
CA ASP A 26 17.01 13.14 15.78
C ASP A 26 15.65 13.38 16.48
N GLY A 27 14.68 12.49 16.26
CA GLY A 27 13.34 12.55 16.84
C GLY A 27 12.42 13.59 16.21
N GLN A 28 12.79 14.19 15.08
CA GLN A 28 11.99 15.20 14.40
C GLN A 28 11.02 14.57 13.39
N PRO A 29 9.83 15.17 13.19
CA PRO A 29 8.92 14.71 12.15
C PRO A 29 9.41 15.13 10.77
N PHE A 30 9.39 14.20 9.80
CA PHE A 30 9.76 14.48 8.41
C PHE A 30 8.61 14.26 7.41
N ASP A 31 7.56 13.53 7.79
CA ASP A 31 6.35 13.36 6.96
C ASP A 31 5.08 13.09 7.80
N THR A 32 3.93 12.96 7.13
CA THR A 32 2.62 12.66 7.72
C THR A 32 1.86 11.60 6.91
N LEU A 33 1.33 10.59 7.61
CA LEU A 33 0.54 9.49 7.05
C LEU A 33 -0.93 9.59 7.44
N GLN A 34 -1.82 9.07 6.61
CA GLN A 34 -3.24 8.94 6.94
C GLN A 34 -3.44 7.99 8.13
N ARG A 35 -4.23 8.41 9.13
CA ARG A 35 -4.55 7.56 10.28
C ARG A 35 -5.86 6.82 10.05
N SER A 36 -5.79 5.69 9.37
CA SER A 36 -6.96 4.85 9.07
C SER A 36 -7.75 4.44 10.33
N ASN A 37 -9.06 4.28 10.18
CA ASN A 37 -9.96 3.77 11.22
C ASN A 37 -10.55 2.40 10.81
N ALA A 38 -11.46 1.86 11.63
CA ALA A 38 -12.13 0.59 11.35
C ALA A 38 -12.89 0.59 10.01
N GLN A 39 -13.53 1.71 9.63
CA GLN A 39 -14.27 1.81 8.38
C GLN A 39 -13.37 1.74 7.15
N ASP A 40 -12.21 2.39 7.18
CA ASP A 40 -11.20 2.30 6.11
C ASP A 40 -10.72 0.84 5.95
N ILE A 41 -10.52 0.15 7.07
CA ILE A 41 -10.12 -1.27 7.11
C ILE A 41 -11.22 -2.15 6.52
N ASP A 42 -12.48 -1.95 6.93
CA ASP A 42 -13.62 -2.72 6.41
C ASP A 42 -13.76 -2.58 4.89
N HIS A 43 -13.60 -1.35 4.36
CA HIS A 43 -13.56 -1.11 2.91
C HIS A 43 -12.41 -1.85 2.22
N ALA A 44 -11.20 -1.81 2.78
CA ALA A 44 -10.05 -2.51 2.23
C ALA A 44 -10.25 -4.03 2.21
N VAL A 45 -10.76 -4.60 3.31
CA VAL A 45 -11.04 -6.04 3.42
C VAL A 45 -12.14 -6.47 2.45
N HIS A 46 -13.21 -5.69 2.32
CA HIS A 46 -14.29 -5.98 1.38
C HIS A 46 -13.79 -5.98 -0.07
N ALA A 47 -13.02 -4.96 -0.46
CA ALA A 47 -12.42 -4.88 -1.80
C ALA A 47 -11.46 -6.04 -2.08
N ALA A 48 -10.63 -6.43 -1.09
CA ALA A 48 -9.74 -7.57 -1.21
C ALA A 48 -10.52 -8.89 -1.41
N ARG A 49 -11.60 -9.11 -0.64
CA ARG A 49 -12.48 -10.28 -0.77
C ARG A 49 -13.12 -10.34 -2.16
N GLN A 50 -13.70 -9.23 -2.62
CA GLN A 50 -14.29 -9.14 -3.95
C GLN A 50 -13.28 -9.48 -5.06
N CYS A 51 -12.06 -8.91 -4.99
CA CYS A 51 -11.00 -9.20 -5.95
C CYS A 51 -10.58 -10.68 -5.94
N LEU A 52 -10.46 -11.27 -4.74
CA LEU A 52 -10.12 -12.67 -4.58
C LEU A 52 -11.16 -13.58 -5.25
N ASP A 53 -12.44 -13.37 -4.94
CA ASP A 53 -13.53 -14.21 -5.43
C ASP A 53 -13.78 -14.01 -6.94
N ALA A 54 -13.60 -12.79 -7.44
CA ALA A 54 -13.93 -12.46 -8.82
C ALA A 54 -12.77 -12.70 -9.81
N VAL A 55 -11.53 -12.34 -9.45
CA VAL A 55 -10.40 -12.21 -10.40
C VAL A 55 -9.20 -13.03 -9.95
N TRP A 56 -8.63 -12.74 -8.78
CA TRP A 56 -7.30 -13.23 -8.40
C TRP A 56 -7.22 -14.75 -8.24
N HIS A 57 -8.25 -15.37 -7.63
CA HIS A 57 -8.32 -16.83 -7.48
C HIS A 57 -8.36 -17.56 -8.84
N LYS A 58 -8.95 -16.93 -9.86
CA LYS A 58 -9.16 -17.55 -11.18
C LYS A 58 -7.91 -17.50 -12.07
N LEU A 59 -6.91 -16.67 -11.75
CA LEU A 59 -5.65 -16.63 -12.48
C LEU A 59 -4.90 -17.95 -12.36
N ALA A 60 -4.25 -18.38 -13.44
CA ALA A 60 -3.37 -19.54 -13.37
C ALA A 60 -2.15 -19.22 -12.48
N ALA A 61 -1.57 -20.24 -11.83
CA ALA A 61 -0.38 -20.05 -11.00
C ALA A 61 0.78 -19.40 -11.78
N ALA A 62 0.98 -19.81 -13.04
CA ALA A 62 1.99 -19.22 -13.92
C ALA A 62 1.74 -17.74 -14.23
N GLU A 63 0.47 -17.31 -14.35
CA GLU A 63 0.12 -15.91 -14.58
C GLU A 63 0.41 -15.04 -13.37
N ARG A 64 0.03 -15.52 -12.17
CA ARG A 64 0.40 -14.85 -10.92
C ARG A 64 1.93 -14.76 -10.77
N GLY A 65 2.65 -15.83 -11.12
CA GLY A 65 4.11 -15.82 -11.14
C GLY A 65 4.68 -14.72 -12.06
N ARG A 66 4.14 -14.56 -13.27
CA ARG A 66 4.54 -13.47 -14.18
C ARG A 66 4.31 -12.08 -13.60
N LEU A 67 3.18 -11.86 -12.91
CA LEU A 67 2.89 -10.58 -12.25
C LEU A 67 3.91 -10.29 -11.13
N LEU A 68 4.22 -11.29 -10.30
CA LEU A 68 5.22 -11.16 -9.22
C LEU A 68 6.63 -10.92 -9.76
N MET A 69 7.02 -11.55 -10.87
CA MET A 69 8.32 -11.29 -11.51
C MET A 69 8.41 -9.87 -12.07
N ARG A 70 7.32 -9.33 -12.62
CA ARG A 70 7.27 -7.92 -13.05
C ARG A 70 7.42 -6.97 -11.86
N LEU A 71 6.74 -7.24 -10.75
CA LEU A 71 6.91 -6.48 -9.51
C LEU A 71 8.38 -6.51 -9.04
N SER A 72 9.01 -7.69 -9.03
CA SER A 72 10.42 -7.83 -8.65
C SER A 72 11.36 -7.01 -9.55
N ALA A 73 11.15 -7.05 -10.87
CA ALA A 73 11.93 -6.24 -11.80
C ALA A 73 11.75 -4.73 -11.54
N THR A 74 10.53 -4.27 -11.25
CA THR A 74 10.27 -2.87 -10.88
C THR A 74 10.94 -2.49 -9.56
N VAL A 75 10.89 -3.35 -8.54
CA VAL A 75 11.60 -3.09 -7.27
C VAL A 75 13.10 -2.93 -7.52
N LEU A 76 13.72 -3.79 -8.34
CA LEU A 76 15.14 -3.69 -8.69
C LEU A 76 15.48 -2.40 -9.44
N GLN A 77 14.58 -1.90 -10.29
CA GLN A 77 14.77 -0.62 -10.99
C GLN A 77 14.83 0.58 -10.04
N HIS A 78 14.17 0.47 -8.88
CA HIS A 78 14.11 1.53 -7.86
C HIS A 78 14.93 1.19 -6.60
N ALA A 79 15.91 0.28 -6.70
CA ALA A 79 16.63 -0.22 -5.53
C ALA A 79 17.35 0.87 -4.74
N ASP A 80 18.03 1.81 -5.43
CA ASP A 80 18.76 2.90 -4.78
C ASP A 80 17.81 3.88 -4.06
N GLU A 81 16.65 4.17 -4.66
CA GLU A 81 15.62 5.03 -4.06
C GLU A 81 15.01 4.37 -2.83
N LEU A 82 14.67 3.08 -2.92
CA LEU A 82 14.12 2.31 -1.81
C LEU A 82 15.14 2.17 -0.67
N ALA A 83 16.43 1.97 -0.99
CA ALA A 83 17.49 1.90 0.01
C ALA A 83 17.71 3.23 0.74
N ALA A 84 17.43 4.36 0.10
CA ALA A 84 17.49 5.67 0.74
C ALA A 84 16.28 5.96 1.67
N LEU A 85 15.21 5.16 1.59
CA LEU A 85 14.01 5.27 2.43
C LEU A 85 14.04 4.34 3.67
N GLU A 86 14.97 3.38 3.74
CA GLU A 86 15.18 2.49 4.90
C GLU A 86 16.03 3.17 5.99
#